data_AF-A0A8S2ZB70-F1
#
_entry.id   AF-A0A8S2ZB70-F1
#
_cell.length_a   1.000
_cell.length_b   1.000
_cell.length_c   1.000
_cell.angle_alpha   90.00
_cell.angle_beta   90.00
_cell.angle_gamma   90.00
#
_symmetry.space_group_name_H-M   'P 1'
#
loop_
_entity.id
_entity.type
_entity.pdbx_description
1 polymer ?
#
loop_
_entity_poly.entity_id
_entity_poly.type
_entity_poly.pdbx_seq_one_letter_code
_entity_poly.pdbx_strand_id
1 'polypeptide(L)' 'MKFQLQSDEYNGITKDSVTNKIRPVRTRYYQSFTQAEDENFLSRIYLGVHWRLDQEA' A
#
# COMPACT_ATOMS: atom_id res chain seq x y z
N MET A 1 -6.00 17.46 5.56
CA MET A 1 -5.76 17.67 4.11
C MET A 1 -6.18 16.41 3.38
N LYS A 2 -7.08 16.49 2.40
CA LYS A 2 -7.51 15.32 1.65
C LYS A 2 -6.67 15.16 0.40
N PHE A 3 -6.24 13.94 0.10
CA PHE A 3 -5.46 13.66 -1.10
C PHE A 3 -5.72 12.23 -1.60
N GLN A 4 -5.29 11.97 -2.83
CA GLN A 4 -5.32 10.64 -3.42
C GLN A 4 -3.90 10.19 -3.76
N LEU A 5 -3.67 8.87 -3.69
CA LEU A 5 -2.40 8.26 -4.03
C LEU A 5 -2.65 7.04 -4.92
N GLN A 6 -1.89 6.97 -6.01
CA GLN A 6 -1.83 5.81 -6.90
C GLN A 6 -0.46 5.17 -6.75
N SER A 7 -0.40 3.94 -6.23
CA SER A 7 0.85 3.18 -6.12
C SER A 7 1.15 2.48 -7.44
N ASP A 8 2.44 2.39 -7.79
CA ASP A 8 2.89 1.59 -8.92
C ASP A 8 2.70 0.09 -8.73
N GLU A 9 2.55 -0.37 -7.49
CA GLU A 9 2.15 -1.75 -7.19
C GLU A 9 0.73 -2.06 -7.70
N TYR A 10 -0.10 -1.05 -7.93
CA TYR A 10 -1.51 -1.20 -8.33
C TYR A 10 -1.94 -0.18 -9.38
N ASN A 11 -1.10 0.07 -10.40
CA ASN A 11 -1.33 1.11 -11.41
C ASN A 11 -1.91 0.59 -12.74
N GLY A 12 -2.21 -0.70 -12.89
CA GLY A 12 -2.69 -1.26 -14.15
C GLY A 12 -1.61 -1.41 -15.25
N ILE A 13 -0.34 -1.16 -14.92
CA ILE A 13 0.80 -1.21 -15.85
C ILE A 13 1.82 -2.24 -15.35
N THR A 14 2.20 -2.14 -14.08
CA THR A 14 3.17 -3.04 -13.45
C THR A 14 2.67 -4.48 -13.49
N LYS A 15 3.55 -5.38 -13.89
CA LYS A 15 3.28 -6.81 -13.96
C LYS A 15 3.88 -7.51 -12.75
N ASP A 16 3.17 -8.53 -12.28
CA ASP A 16 3.75 -9.50 -11.37
C ASP A 16 4.93 -10.21 -12.05
N SER A 17 6.06 -10.29 -11.37
CA SER A 17 7.32 -10.79 -11.95
C SER A 17 7.31 -12.30 -12.19
N VAL A 18 6.46 -13.05 -11.50
CA VAL A 18 6.38 -14.52 -11.60
C VAL A 18 5.32 -14.93 -12.63
N THR A 19 4.13 -14.36 -12.52
CA THR A 19 2.96 -14.75 -13.33
C THR A 19 2.77 -13.90 -14.58
N ASN A 20 3.52 -12.79 -14.74
CA ASN A 20 3.35 -11.78 -15.78
C ASN A 20 1.95 -11.13 -15.84
N LYS A 21 1.10 -11.36 -14.82
CA LYS A 21 -0.23 -10.76 -14.75
C LYS A 21 -0.12 -9.27 -14.41
N ILE A 22 -0.89 -8.44 -15.11
CA ILE A 22 -1.00 -7.01 -14.81
C ILE A 22 -1.69 -6.83 -13.47
N ARG A 23 -1.11 -6.02 -12.58
CA ARG A 23 -1.70 -5.73 -11.28
C ARG A 23 -2.88 -4.75 -11.43
N PRO A 24 -4.00 -4.97 -10.73
CA PRO A 24 -5.21 -4.16 -10.93
C PRO A 24 -5.01 -2.72 -10.47
N VAL A 25 -5.75 -1.79 -11.08
CA VAL A 25 -5.75 -0.38 -10.69
C VAL A 25 -6.43 -0.20 -9.32
N ARG A 26 -5.73 0.43 -8.37
CA ARG A 26 -6.30 0.81 -7.06
C ARG A 26 -5.81 2.19 -6.63
N THR A 27 -6.67 3.19 -6.73
CA THR A 27 -6.43 4.54 -6.19
C THR A 27 -6.94 4.61 -4.76
N ARG A 28 -6.12 5.13 -3.84
CA ARG A 28 -6.50 5.35 -2.44
C ARG A 28 -6.79 6.82 -2.18
N TYR A 29 -7.76 7.07 -1.33
CA TYR A 29 -8.16 8.41 -0.89
C TYR A 29 -7.95 8.51 0.61
N TYR A 30 -7.18 9.52 1.04
CA TYR A 30 -6.83 9.74 2.43
C TYR A 30 -7.37 11.09 2.91
N GLN A 31 -7.80 11.13 4.18
CA GLN A 31 -8.31 12.34 4.84
C GLN A 31 -7.20 13.12 5.56
N SER A 32 -6.07 12.47 5.84
CA SER A 32 -4.91 13.01 6.54
C SER A 32 -3.64 12.22 6.20
N PHE A 33 -2.48 12.79 6.52
CA PHE A 33 -1.21 12.06 6.40
C PHE A 33 -1.10 10.92 7.41
N THR A 34 -1.59 11.11 8.65
CA THR A 34 -1.63 10.05 9.68
C THR A 34 -2.38 8.81 9.20
N GLN A 35 -3.54 8.97 8.53
CA GLN A 35 -4.27 7.83 7.98
C GLN A 35 -3.45 7.06 6.93
N ALA A 36 -2.71 7.79 6.08
CA ALA A 36 -1.88 7.17 5.05
C ALA A 36 -0.65 6.46 5.66
N GLU A 37 -0.07 7.03 6.70
CA GLU A 37 1.04 6.45 7.47
C GLU A 37 0.61 5.15 8.18
N ASP A 38 -0.53 5.18 8.89
CA ASP A 38 -1.09 4.01 9.56
C ASP A 38 -1.36 2.86 8.58
N GLU A 39 -1.93 3.18 7.41
CA GLU A 39 -2.18 2.18 6.38
C GLU A 39 -0.89 1.62 5.77
N ASN A 40 0.09 2.49 5.50
CA ASN A 40 1.41 2.08 5.02
C ASN A 40 2.09 1.13 6.01
N PHE A 41 2.00 1.41 7.31
CA PHE A 41 2.49 0.50 8.34
C PHE A 41 1.76 -0.85 8.31
N LEU A 42 0.42 -0.84 8.37
CA LEU A 42 -0.39 -2.07 8.36
C LEU A 42 -0.12 -2.94 7.13
N SER A 43 0.24 -2.33 5.98
CA SER A 43 0.60 -3.06 4.77
C SER A 43 1.72 -4.09 4.99
N ARG A 44 2.66 -3.80 5.89
CA ARG A 44 3.77 -4.70 6.23
C ARG A 44 3.33 -5.93 7.01
N ILE A 45 2.34 -5.75 7.89
CA ILE A 45 1.70 -6.84 8.62
C ILE A 45 0.90 -7.71 7.64
N TYR A 46 0.14 -7.11 6.73
CA TYR A 46 -0.62 -7.85 5.71
C TYR A 46 0.27 -8.65 4.75
N LEU A 47 1.49 -8.16 4.49
CA LEU A 47 2.51 -8.89 3.74
C LEU A 47 3.19 -9.99 4.56
N GLY A 48 2.98 -10.03 5.88
CA GLY A 48 3.59 -11.01 6.78
C GLY A 48 5.09 -10.82 7.00
N VAL A 49 5.61 -9.62 6.76
CA VAL A 49 7.06 -9.31 6.85
C VAL A 49 7.45 -8.52 8.10
N HIS A 50 6.46 -8.03 8.86
CA HIS A 50 6.65 -7.31 10.12
C HIS A 50 5.65 -7.79 11.18
N TRP A 51 6.06 -7.74 12.44
CA TRP A 51 5.17 -7.97 13.58
C TRP A 51 4.42 -6.68 13.93
N ARG A 52 3.27 -6.81 14.61
CA ARG A 52 2.47 -5.63 15.00
C ARG A 52 3.21 -4.68 15.94
N LEU A 53 4.11 -5.21 16.77
CA LEU A 53 4.94 -4.43 17.68
C LEU A 53 6.08 -3.68 16.98
N ASP A 54 6.40 -4.02 15.72
CA ASP A 54 7.38 -3.26 14.92
C ASP A 54 6.85 -1.85 14.56
N GLN A 55 5.57 -1.55 14.84
CA GLN A 55 4.99 -0.21 14.72
C GLN A 55 5.57 0.77 15.75
N GLU A 56 5.95 0.26 16.92
CA GLU A 56 6.11 1.07 18.13
C GLU A 56 7.53 1.67 18.30
N ALA A 57 8.29 1.81 17.22
CA ALA A 57 9.66 2.37 17.25
C ALA A 57 9.75 3.74 16.56
#